data_AF-A0AAD9G565-F1
#
_entry.id   AF-A0AAD9G565-F1
#
_cell.length_a   1.000
_cell.length_b   1.000
_cell.length_c   1.000
_cell.angle_alpha   90.00
_cell.angle_beta   90.00
_cell.angle_gamma   90.00
#
_symmetry.space_group_name_H-M   'P 1'
#
loop_
_entity.id
_entity.type
_entity.pdbx_description
1 polymer ?
#
loop_
_entity_poly.entity_id
_entity_poly.type
_entity_poly.pdbx_seq_one_letter_code
_entity_poly.pdbx_strand_id
1 'polypeptide(L)'
;MAAALRKIIREVEEITGKGSVCGVVTDNASNMRRAWELLMEKMPHLACNGCAAHTINLLLKDMFDIPFLNEVLKKAVAVTRFVRKRAALLYQFRTKQRQHFGAGQRRRALLLPVATRWYSSTNCIESVVQTEEVLREIFFKF
;
A
#
# COMPACT_ATOMS: atom_id res chain seq x y z
N MET A 1 -13.13 -22.85 0.47
CA MET A 1 -12.32 -22.02 -0.46
C MET A 1 -12.04 -22.74 -1.78
N ALA A 2 -11.31 -23.87 -1.79
CA ALA A 2 -11.01 -24.64 -3.01
C ALA A 2 -12.24 -24.97 -3.88
N ALA A 3 -13.34 -25.41 -3.26
CA ALA A 3 -14.57 -25.73 -3.99
C ALA A 3 -15.18 -24.53 -4.73
N ALA A 4 -15.16 -23.34 -4.10
CA ALA A 4 -15.65 -22.11 -4.71
C ALA A 4 -14.77 -21.68 -5.89
N LEU A 5 -13.44 -21.71 -5.72
CA LEU A 5 -12.49 -21.43 -6.79
C LEU A 5 -12.66 -22.41 -7.96
N ARG A 6 -12.78 -23.71 -7.68
CA ARG A 6 -13.02 -24.74 -8.70
C ARG A 6 -14.31 -24.48 -9.49
N LYS A 7 -15.38 -24.02 -8.83
CA LYS A 7 -16.64 -23.68 -9.50
C LYS A 7 -16.41 -22.55 -10.52
N ILE A 8 -15.76 -21.47 -10.08
CA ILE A 8 -15.45 -20.32 -10.93
C ILE A 8 -14.55 -20.73 -12.11
N ILE A 9 -13.52 -21.54 -11.86
CA ILE A 9 -12.61 -22.00 -12.93
C ILE A 9 -13.39 -22.78 -13.98
N ARG A 10 -14.32 -23.66 -13.57
CA ARG A 10 -15.16 -24.42 -14.51
C ARG A 10 -16.09 -23.51 -15.32
N GLU A 11 -16.73 -22.53 -14.68
CA GLU A 11 -17.59 -21.55 -15.36
C GLU A 11 -16.79 -20.76 -16.42
N VAL A 12 -15.53 -20.41 -16.13
CA VAL A 12 -14.64 -19.74 -17.10
C VAL A 12 -14.25 -20.69 -18.24
N GLU A 13 -13.84 -21.92 -17.92
CA GLU A 13 -13.45 -22.94 -18.92
C GLU A 13 -14.64 -23.39 -19.79
N GLU A 14 -15.88 -23.34 -19.30
CA GLU A 14 -17.08 -23.61 -20.10
C GLU A 14 -17.25 -22.61 -21.25
N ILE A 15 -16.85 -21.36 -21.04
CA ILE A 15 -16.93 -20.28 -22.05
C ILE A 15 -15.68 -20.25 -22.94
N THR A 16 -14.51 -20.51 -22.36
CA THR A 16 -13.21 -20.28 -23.02
C THR A 16 -12.53 -21.55 -23.53
N GLY A 17 -13.09 -22.71 -23.22
CA GLY A 17 -12.53 -24.03 -23.54
C GLY A 17 -11.92 -24.70 -22.31
N LYS A 18 -12.11 -26.02 -22.21
CA LYS A 18 -11.55 -26.82 -21.13
C LYS A 18 -10.02 -26.69 -21.09
N GLY A 19 -9.46 -26.39 -19.91
CA GLY A 19 -8.03 -26.22 -19.72
C GLY A 19 -7.46 -24.85 -20.13
N SER A 20 -8.31 -23.88 -20.49
CA SER A 20 -7.89 -22.52 -20.84
C SER A 20 -7.33 -21.73 -19.64
N VAL A 21 -7.76 -22.08 -18.42
CA VAL A 21 -7.26 -21.47 -17.20
C VAL A 21 -5.99 -22.20 -16.80
N CYS A 22 -4.85 -21.52 -16.89
CA CYS A 22 -3.54 -22.10 -16.56
C CYS A 22 -3.06 -21.73 -15.15
N GLY A 23 -3.70 -20.79 -14.47
CA GLY A 23 -3.27 -20.41 -13.14
C GLY A 23 -4.25 -19.56 -12.34
N VAL A 24 -4.02 -19.56 -11.03
CA VAL A 24 -4.85 -18.86 -10.05
C VAL A 24 -3.96 -18.11 -9.08
N VAL A 25 -4.17 -16.80 -8.98
CA VAL A 25 -3.46 -15.92 -8.04
C VAL A 25 -4.43 -15.45 -6.96
N THR A 26 -4.15 -15.77 -5.71
CA THR A 26 -4.94 -15.29 -4.56
C THR A 26 -4.04 -14.67 -3.48
N ASP A 27 -4.61 -14.16 -2.39
CA ASP A 27 -3.80 -13.75 -1.23
C ASP A 27 -3.02 -14.94 -0.62
N ASN A 28 -2.04 -14.65 0.24
CA ASN A 28 -1.11 -15.64 0.81
C ASN A 28 -1.62 -16.29 2.11
N ALA A 29 -2.91 -16.15 2.43
CA ALA A 29 -3.47 -16.71 3.65
C ALA A 29 -3.35 -18.25 3.69
N SER A 30 -3.28 -18.82 4.90
CA SER A 30 -3.08 -20.27 5.07
C SER A 30 -4.19 -21.11 4.45
N ASN A 31 -5.43 -20.61 4.48
CA ASN A 31 -6.58 -21.23 3.82
C ASN A 31 -6.48 -21.22 2.28
N MET A 32 -5.80 -20.22 1.69
CA MET A 32 -5.52 -20.18 0.26
C MET A 32 -4.46 -21.18 -0.13
N ARG A 33 -3.37 -21.28 0.63
CA ARG A 33 -2.32 -22.30 0.42
C ARG A 33 -2.89 -23.71 0.36
N ARG A 34 -3.73 -24.08 1.34
CA ARG A 34 -4.42 -25.39 1.32
C ARG A 34 -5.39 -25.53 0.14
N ALA A 35 -6.01 -24.43 -0.30
CA ALA A 35 -6.88 -24.47 -1.47
C ALA A 35 -6.10 -24.71 -2.77
N TRP A 36 -4.90 -24.13 -2.90
CA TRP A 36 -4.01 -24.34 -4.03
C TRP A 36 -3.59 -25.79 -4.17
N GLU A 37 -3.16 -26.43 -3.06
CA GLU A 37 -2.79 -27.85 -3.03
C GLU A 37 -3.94 -28.72 -3.57
N LEU A 38 -5.15 -28.54 -3.05
CA LEU A 38 -6.34 -29.28 -3.48
C LEU A 38 -6.75 -28.99 -4.94
N LEU A 39 -6.49 -27.77 -5.43
CA LEU A 39 -6.78 -27.41 -6.82
C LEU A 39 -5.77 -28.07 -7.76
N MET A 40 -4.48 -28.00 -7.47
CA MET A 40 -3.43 -28.61 -8.29
C MET A 40 -3.52 -30.14 -8.28
N GLU A 41 -3.96 -30.75 -7.18
CA GLU A 41 -4.27 -32.19 -7.14
C GLU A 41 -5.42 -32.56 -8.08
N LYS A 42 -6.49 -31.75 -8.13
CA LYS A 42 -7.70 -32.05 -8.92
C LYS A 42 -7.66 -31.55 -10.36
N MET A 43 -6.78 -30.59 -10.64
CA MET A 43 -6.64 -29.90 -11.93
C MET A 43 -5.14 -29.67 -12.18
N PRO A 44 -4.40 -30.73 -12.58
CA PRO A 44 -2.93 -30.69 -12.66
C PRO A 44 -2.35 -29.68 -13.65
N HIS A 45 -3.18 -29.12 -14.54
CA HIS A 45 -2.78 -28.06 -15.48
C HIS A 45 -2.71 -26.67 -14.84
N LEU A 46 -3.21 -26.50 -13.61
CA LEU A 46 -3.21 -25.22 -12.91
C LEU A 46 -1.90 -24.96 -12.17
N ALA A 47 -1.35 -23.77 -12.35
CA ALA A 47 -0.35 -23.18 -11.46
C ALA A 47 -1.05 -22.24 -10.46
N CYS A 48 -1.06 -22.60 -9.18
CA CYS A 48 -1.62 -21.75 -8.13
C CYS A 48 -0.50 -21.03 -7.37
N ASN A 49 -0.58 -19.71 -7.23
CA ASN A 49 0.43 -18.94 -6.51
C ASN A 49 -0.16 -17.79 -5.69
N GLY A 50 0.67 -17.30 -4.77
CA GLY A 50 0.37 -16.16 -3.94
C GLY A 50 0.47 -14.82 -4.66
N CYS A 51 -0.20 -13.81 -4.09
CA CYS A 51 -0.17 -12.43 -4.55
C CYS A 51 1.20 -11.80 -4.29
N ALA A 52 1.94 -11.47 -5.35
CA ALA A 52 3.22 -10.79 -5.26
C ALA A 52 3.12 -9.43 -4.54
N ALA A 53 2.03 -8.68 -4.74
CA ALA A 53 1.81 -7.41 -4.05
C ALA A 53 1.69 -7.60 -2.52
N HIS A 54 1.10 -8.71 -2.07
CA HIS A 54 1.05 -9.03 -0.65
C HIS A 54 2.45 -9.35 -0.10
N THR A 55 3.25 -10.11 -0.85
CA THR A 55 4.66 -10.39 -0.49
C THR A 55 5.47 -9.10 -0.34
N ILE A 56 5.34 -8.16 -1.28
CA ILE A 56 6.03 -6.86 -1.19
C ILE A 56 5.54 -6.04 0.02
N ASN A 57 4.24 -6.11 0.35
CA ASN A 57 3.70 -5.46 1.55
C ASN A 57 4.32 -6.00 2.84
N LEU A 58 4.50 -7.31 2.93
CA LEU A 58 5.18 -7.94 4.07
C LEU A 58 6.66 -7.55 4.12
N LEU A 59 7.37 -7.61 2.99
CA LEU A 59 8.77 -7.20 2.91
C LEU A 59 8.97 -5.76 3.42
N LEU A 60 8.15 -4.81 2.95
CA LEU A 60 8.25 -3.43 3.42
C LEU A 60 7.89 -3.28 4.90
N LYS A 61 6.94 -4.08 5.41
CA LYS A 61 6.63 -4.09 6.84
C LYS A 61 7.86 -4.50 7.65
N ASP A 62 8.52 -5.59 7.26
CA ASP A 62 9.73 -6.09 7.93
C ASP A 62 10.89 -5.08 7.83
N MET A 63 11.02 -4.39 6.68
CA MET A 63 11.98 -3.29 6.55
C MET A 63 11.71 -2.14 7.53
N PHE A 64 10.44 -1.75 7.71
CA PHE A 64 10.07 -0.70 8.67
C PHE A 64 10.12 -1.16 10.13
N ASP A 65 10.42 -2.43 10.43
CA ASP A 65 10.76 -2.91 11.77
C ASP A 65 12.24 -2.69 12.11
N ILE A 66 13.10 -2.37 11.12
CA ILE A 66 14.48 -1.93 11.37
C ILE A 66 14.46 -0.63 12.19
N PRO A 67 15.14 -0.56 13.36
CA PRO A 67 14.98 0.54 14.31
C PRO A 67 15.12 1.93 13.70
N PHE A 68 16.13 2.14 12.85
CA PHE A 68 16.34 3.42 12.18
C PHE A 68 15.16 3.81 11.28
N LEU A 69 14.68 2.90 10.42
CA LEU A 69 13.57 3.15 9.52
C LEU A 69 12.25 3.33 10.28
N ASN A 70 12.06 2.56 11.34
CA ASN A 70 10.92 2.67 12.23
C ASN A 70 10.83 4.07 12.87
N GLU A 71 11.95 4.57 13.39
CA GLU A 71 12.03 5.90 14.01
C GLU A 71 11.78 7.03 13.00
N VAL A 72 12.33 6.93 11.79
CA VAL A 72 12.04 7.89 10.71
C VAL A 72 10.54 7.90 10.38
N LEU A 73 9.93 6.72 10.21
CA LEU A 73 8.50 6.61 9.93
C LEU A 73 7.64 7.18 11.07
N LYS A 74 7.96 6.86 12.33
CA LYS A 74 7.25 7.41 13.50
C LYS A 74 7.29 8.94 13.52
N LYS A 75 8.44 9.55 13.25
CA LYS A 75 8.59 11.01 13.18
C LYS A 75 7.76 11.60 12.04
N ALA A 76 7.79 11.01 10.84
CA ALA A 76 6.99 11.45 9.71
C ALA A 76 5.47 11.37 10.00
N VAL A 77 5.03 10.27 10.63
CA VAL A 77 3.64 10.08 11.07
C VAL A 77 3.25 11.11 12.13
N ALA A 78 4.13 11.40 13.09
CA ALA A 78 3.88 12.37 14.14
C ALA A 78 3.66 13.77 13.56
N VAL A 79 4.56 14.25 12.71
CA VAL A 79 4.43 15.56 12.03
C VAL A 79 3.16 15.60 11.19
N THR A 80 2.94 14.58 10.35
CA THR A 80 1.75 14.49 9.50
C THR A 80 0.46 14.55 10.30
N ARG A 81 0.36 13.76 11.37
CA ARG A 81 -0.83 13.71 12.24
C ARG A 81 -1.02 15.04 12.97
N PHE A 82 0.07 15.64 13.44
CA PHE A 82 0.06 16.93 14.14
C PHE A 82 -0.51 18.05 13.26
N VAL A 83 -0.06 18.14 12.01
CA VAL A 83 -0.56 19.13 11.04
C VAL A 83 -2.00 18.82 10.63
N ARG A 84 -2.29 17.58 10.22
CA ARG A 84 -3.61 17.21 9.69
C ARG A 84 -4.74 17.29 10.71
N LYS A 85 -4.46 17.03 12.01
CA LYS A 85 -5.48 17.04 13.07
C LYS A 85 -5.95 18.47 13.43
N ARG A 86 -5.19 19.51 13.07
CA ARG A 86 -5.49 20.90 13.42
C ARG A 86 -5.89 21.70 12.20
N ALA A 87 -7.16 22.09 12.12
CA ALA A 87 -7.72 22.78 10.94
C ALA A 87 -6.95 24.08 10.59
N ALA A 88 -6.63 24.91 11.58
CA ALA A 88 -5.88 26.15 11.38
C ALA A 88 -4.46 25.89 10.84
N LEU A 89 -3.76 24.90 11.40
CA LEU A 89 -2.41 24.54 10.97
C LEU A 89 -2.40 23.91 9.57
N LEU A 90 -3.38 23.06 9.28
CA LEU A 90 -3.56 22.49 7.94
C LEU A 90 -3.88 23.58 6.90
N TYR A 91 -4.69 24.57 7.26
CA TYR A 91 -4.96 25.72 6.41
C TYR A 91 -3.69 26.53 6.15
N GLN A 92 -2.92 26.86 7.19
CA GLN A 92 -1.64 27.55 7.05
C GLN A 92 -0.66 26.78 6.17
N PHE A 93 -0.53 25.47 6.38
CA PHE A 93 0.27 24.58 5.54
C PHE A 93 -0.12 24.65 4.07
N ARG A 94 -1.41 24.52 3.75
CA ARG A 94 -1.91 24.62 2.37
C ARG A 94 -1.70 25.99 1.75
N THR A 95 -1.74 27.06 2.56
CA THR A 95 -1.53 28.43 2.09
C THR A 95 -0.05 28.68 1.79
N LYS A 96 0.87 28.32 2.69
CA LYS A 96 2.31 28.41 2.42
C LYS A 96 2.75 27.51 1.28
N GLN A 97 2.18 26.30 1.17
CA GLN A 97 2.44 25.42 0.04
C GLN A 97 2.04 26.07 -1.30
N ARG A 98 0.94 26.83 -1.35
CA ARG A 98 0.53 27.58 -2.55
C ARG A 98 1.51 28.70 -2.90
N GLN A 99 2.03 29.39 -1.89
CA GLN A 99 3.02 30.46 -2.08
C GLN A 99 4.35 29.90 -2.59
N HIS A 100 4.78 28.75 -2.07
CA HIS A 100 6.08 28.16 -2.36
C HIS A 100 6.16 27.49 -3.73
N PHE A 101 5.12 26.72 -4.10
CA PHE A 101 5.13 25.89 -5.32
C PHE A 101 4.34 26.50 -6.50
N GLY A 102 3.65 27.62 -6.27
CA GLY A 102 2.80 28.27 -7.27
C GLY A 102 1.49 27.54 -7.58
N ALA A 103 0.61 28.18 -8.35
CA ALA A 103 -0.73 27.67 -8.64
C ALA A 103 -0.76 26.46 -9.60
N GLY A 104 0.30 26.26 -10.39
CA GLY A 104 0.39 25.21 -11.42
C GLY A 104 1.01 23.88 -10.97
N GLN A 105 1.62 23.81 -9.77
CA GLN A 105 2.23 22.56 -9.29
C GLN A 105 1.25 21.70 -8.50
N ARG A 106 1.42 20.38 -8.63
CA ARG A 106 0.59 19.37 -7.96
C ARG A 106 0.79 19.46 -6.44
N ARG A 107 -0.26 19.88 -5.73
CA ARG A 107 -0.26 19.98 -4.26
C ARG A 107 0.13 18.64 -3.64
N ARG A 108 1.16 18.63 -2.80
CA ARG A 108 1.62 17.45 -2.07
C ARG A 108 0.97 17.43 -0.70
N ALA A 109 -0.10 16.66 -0.55
CA ALA A 109 -0.73 16.47 0.75
C ALA A 109 0.22 15.68 1.67
N LEU A 110 0.24 15.98 2.97
CA LEU A 110 0.87 15.10 3.95
C LEU A 110 0.08 13.80 4.03
N LEU A 111 0.72 12.65 3.83
CA LEU A 111 0.05 11.35 3.72
C LEU A 111 0.27 10.53 4.98
N LEU A 112 -0.78 9.87 5.47
CA LEU A 112 -0.65 8.90 6.56
C LEU A 112 -0.49 7.48 5.97
N PRO A 113 0.33 6.63 6.60
CA PRO A 113 0.46 5.24 6.19
C PRO A 113 -0.86 4.48 6.34
N VAL A 114 -1.06 3.48 5.48
CA VAL A 114 -2.19 2.56 5.46
C VAL A 114 -1.60 1.15 5.49
N ALA A 115 -1.85 0.40 6.57
CA ALA A 115 -1.19 -0.89 6.81
C ALA A 115 -1.37 -1.94 5.69
N THR A 116 -2.43 -1.82 4.89
CA THR A 116 -2.74 -2.71 3.77
C THR A 116 -2.13 -2.28 2.44
N ARG A 117 -1.40 -1.17 2.38
CA ARG A 117 -0.78 -0.63 1.17
C ARG A 117 0.72 -0.44 1.36
N TRP A 118 1.48 -1.28 0.66
CA TRP A 118 2.94 -1.39 0.77
C TRP A 118 3.68 -0.05 0.65
N TYR A 119 3.32 0.77 -0.33
CA TYR A 119 3.96 2.07 -0.59
C TYR A 119 3.51 3.20 0.36
N SER A 120 2.55 2.98 1.27
CA SER A 120 1.96 4.08 2.04
C SER A 120 2.91 4.67 3.10
N SER A 121 3.78 3.84 3.68
CA SER A 121 4.80 4.28 4.63
C SER A 121 5.87 5.13 3.94
N THR A 122 6.32 4.73 2.75
CA THR A 122 7.26 5.51 1.95
C THR A 122 6.63 6.82 1.50
N ASN A 123 5.38 6.81 1.05
CA ASN A 123 4.64 8.02 0.69
C ASN A 123 4.46 8.99 1.86
N CYS A 124 4.30 8.49 3.09
CA CYS A 124 4.24 9.33 4.28
C CYS A 124 5.55 10.10 4.47
N ILE A 125 6.68 9.38 4.49
CA ILE A 125 8.02 9.96 4.64
C ILE A 125 8.29 10.94 3.49
N GLU A 126 8.06 10.51 2.25
CA GLU A 126 8.26 11.31 1.06
C GLU A 126 7.42 12.60 1.10
N SER A 127 6.15 12.53 1.54
CA SER A 127 5.32 13.73 1.65
C SER A 127 5.87 14.75 2.65
N VAL A 128 6.49 14.30 3.74
CA VAL A 128 7.12 15.18 4.73
C VAL A 128 8.39 15.80 4.18
N VAL A 129 9.28 14.99 3.57
CA VAL A 129 10.54 15.47 2.98
C VAL A 129 10.27 16.46 1.84
N GLN A 130 9.34 16.13 0.95
CA GLN A 130 8.98 16.97 -0.19
C GLN A 130 8.30 18.30 0.19
N THR A 131 7.83 18.42 1.44
CA THR A 131 7.22 19.65 1.96
C THR A 131 7.99 20.20 3.15
N GLU A 132 9.25 19.78 3.32
CA GLU A 132 10.09 20.13 4.47
C GLU A 132 10.26 21.64 4.60
N GLU A 133 10.54 22.35 3.50
CA GLU A 133 10.71 23.81 3.53
C GLU A 133 9.45 24.51 4.06
N VAL A 134 8.28 24.11 3.57
CA VAL A 134 6.98 24.63 4.04
C VAL A 134 6.77 24.33 5.53
N LEU A 135 7.09 23.12 5.98
CA LEU A 135 7.00 22.74 7.40
C LEU A 135 7.97 23.56 8.25
N ARG A 136 9.19 23.78 7.79
CA ARG A 136 10.19 24.58 8.49
C ARG A 136 9.76 26.02 8.65
N GLU A 137 9.15 26.61 7.62
CA GLU A 137 8.60 27.95 7.73
C GLU A 137 7.45 28.08 8.73
N ILE A 138 6.69 27.02 8.97
CA ILE A 138 5.57 27.03 9.91
C ILE A 138 6.08 26.88 11.35
N PHE A 139 7.09 26.04 11.56
CA PHE A 139 7.53 25.65 12.90
C PHE A 139 8.77 26.38 13.42
N PHE A 140 9.61 26.93 12.54
CA PHE A 140 10.93 27.46 12.91
C PHE A 140 11.19 28.90 12.47
N LYS A 141 10.26 29.56 11.76
CA LYS A 141 10.34 31.02 11.55
C LYS A 141 9.65 31.72 12.73
N PHE A 142 10.46 32.23 13.66
CA PHE A 142 10.09 33.30 14.59
C PHE A 142 10.66 34.62 14.05
#